data_AF-A0A0T1SDE0-F1
#
_entry.id   AF-A0A0T1SDE0-F1
#
_cell.length_a   1.000
_cell.length_b   1.000
_cell.length_c   1.000
_cell.angle_alpha   90.00
_cell.angle_beta   90.00
_cell.angle_gamma   90.00
#
_symmetry.space_group_name_H-M   'P 1'
#
loop_
_entity.id
_entity.type
_entity.pdbx_description
1 polymer ?
#
loop_
_entity_poly.entity_id
_entity_poly.type
_entity_poly.pdbx_seq_one_letter_code
_entity_poly.pdbx_strand_id
1 'polypeptide(L)'
;MELISLSDGDNSFRVRVLGRRSPGVLHLHDQLDAEVMVTSSFVDGRLAMSLFPSDLEEWSRALDLLDAGQDICWRDDDRSPEIKIQPHNEEHGTVAVRVEDLGSSCVSVFLPMSLEEGWIDEQRKLLRKVLQEWPSEVLESSPGAYEWRR
;
A
#
# COMPACT_ATOMS: atom_id res chain seq x y z
N MET A 1 -4.72 -3.34 10.83
CA MET A 1 -4.83 -4.52 9.94
C MET A 1 -3.82 -4.34 8.84
N GLU A 2 -3.16 -5.41 8.39
CA GLU A 2 -2.20 -5.30 7.28
C GLU A 2 -2.96 -5.18 5.95
N LEU A 3 -2.58 -4.19 5.13
CA LEU A 3 -2.97 -4.05 3.73
C LEU A 3 -1.95 -4.72 2.82
N ILE A 4 -0.66 -4.52 3.11
CA ILE A 4 0.46 -5.14 2.43
C ILE A 4 1.35 -5.78 3.49
N SER A 5 1.77 -7.02 3.28
CA SER A 5 2.76 -7.69 4.12
C SER A 5 3.62 -8.58 3.26
N LEU A 6 4.85 -8.15 3.04
CA LEU A 6 5.89 -8.87 2.30
C LEU A 6 7.08 -9.08 3.25
N SER A 7 7.57 -10.31 3.38
CA SER A 7 8.74 -10.61 4.21
C SER A 7 9.38 -11.92 3.78
N ASP A 8 10.71 -11.99 3.88
CA ASP A 8 11.51 -13.20 3.63
C ASP A 8 12.30 -13.68 4.87
N GLY A 9 11.98 -13.11 6.04
CA GLY A 9 12.62 -13.42 7.32
C GLY A 9 13.76 -12.48 7.72
N ASP A 10 14.45 -11.86 6.76
CA ASP A 10 15.44 -10.79 7.04
C ASP A 10 14.83 -9.43 6.72
N ASN A 11 14.30 -9.27 5.50
CA ASN A 11 13.64 -8.06 5.05
C ASN A 11 12.13 -8.14 5.28
N SER A 12 11.52 -7.00 5.63
CA SER A 12 10.07 -6.87 5.65
C SER A 12 9.62 -5.48 5.19
N PHE A 13 8.57 -5.49 4.37
CA PHE A 13 7.83 -4.31 3.95
C PHE A 13 6.36 -4.52 4.30
N ARG A 14 5.79 -3.59 5.06
CA ARG A 14 4.40 -3.66 5.49
C ARG A 14 3.70 -2.33 5.36
N VAL A 15 2.42 -2.39 5.02
CA VAL A 15 1.50 -1.25 5.10
C VAL A 15 0.36 -1.64 6.00
N ARG A 16 0.23 -0.95 7.13
CA ARG A 16 -0.77 -1.25 8.16
C ARG A 16 -1.80 -0.14 8.23
N VAL A 17 -3.08 -0.51 8.09
CA VAL A 17 -4.23 0.36 8.36
C VAL A 17 -4.47 0.45 9.87
N LEU A 18 -4.56 1.68 10.36
CA LEU A 18 -4.77 2.03 11.77
C LEU A 18 -6.24 2.31 12.08
N GLY A 19 -6.99 2.83 11.11
CA GLY A 19 -8.43 3.08 11.22
C GLY A 19 -8.88 4.21 10.30
N ARG A 20 -10.14 4.63 10.41
CA ARG A 20 -10.67 5.80 9.69
C ARG A 20 -10.06 7.09 10.26
N ARG A 21 -9.62 7.99 9.38
CA ARG A 21 -8.93 9.24 9.73
C ARG A 21 -9.81 10.24 10.48
N SER A 22 -11.07 10.36 10.07
CA SER A 22 -12.05 11.24 10.73
C SER A 22 -13.45 10.66 10.59
N PRO A 23 -13.75 9.60 11.37
CA PRO A 23 -15.04 8.93 11.29
C PRO A 23 -16.19 9.91 11.55
N GLY A 24 -17.10 10.00 10.58
CA GLY A 24 -18.32 10.82 10.64
C GLY A 24 -18.19 12.17 9.94
N VAL A 25 -16.96 12.59 9.58
CA VAL A 25 -16.74 13.74 8.71
C VAL A 25 -16.86 13.27 7.27
N LEU A 26 -17.92 13.68 6.57
CA LEU A 26 -18.35 13.11 5.30
C LEU A 26 -17.20 12.92 4.28
N HIS A 27 -16.47 13.97 3.92
CA HIS A 27 -15.39 13.91 2.92
C HIS A 27 -14.10 13.19 3.38
N LEU A 28 -13.98 12.87 4.67
CA LEU A 28 -12.80 12.21 5.26
C LEU A 28 -13.13 10.84 5.85
N HIS A 29 -14.41 10.48 5.97
CA HIS A 29 -14.84 9.29 6.70
C HIS A 29 -14.25 8.01 6.09
N ASP A 30 -14.13 7.96 4.77
CA ASP A 30 -13.55 6.84 4.02
C ASP A 30 -12.03 6.92 3.83
N GLN A 31 -11.38 8.00 4.29
CA GLN A 31 -9.92 8.02 4.35
C GLN A 31 -9.45 7.20 5.54
N LEU A 32 -8.37 6.44 5.35
CA LEU A 32 -7.77 5.61 6.38
C LEU A 32 -6.43 6.19 6.80
N ASP A 33 -6.20 6.28 8.10
CA ASP A 33 -4.84 6.46 8.61
C ASP A 33 -4.11 5.11 8.53
N ALA A 34 -2.89 5.15 8.03
CA ALA A 34 -2.05 3.99 7.82
C ALA A 34 -0.58 4.32 8.11
N GLU A 35 0.25 3.29 8.09
CA GLU A 35 1.69 3.41 8.21
C GLU A 35 2.41 2.45 7.30
N VAL A 36 3.53 2.92 6.75
CA VAL A 36 4.54 2.09 6.10
C VAL A 36 5.58 1.70 7.13
N MET A 37 5.95 0.44 7.15
CA MET A 37 7.03 -0.10 7.97
C MET A 37 8.00 -0.86 7.07
N VAL A 38 9.28 -0.56 7.21
CA VAL A 38 10.38 -1.18 6.49
C VAL A 38 11.40 -1.66 7.50
N THR A 39 11.67 -2.96 7.55
CA THR A 39 12.62 -3.53 8.51
C THR A 39 13.61 -4.44 7.81
N SER A 40 14.87 -4.39 8.23
CA SER A 40 15.92 -5.35 7.92
C SER A 40 16.89 -5.47 9.11
N SER A 41 17.92 -6.29 8.98
CA SER A 41 19.04 -6.31 9.94
C SER A 41 19.79 -4.97 10.07
N PHE A 42 19.61 -4.04 9.12
CA PHE A 42 20.27 -2.73 9.10
C PHE A 42 19.32 -1.53 9.28
N VAL A 43 18.09 -1.61 8.76
CA VAL A 43 17.13 -0.50 8.72
C VAL A 43 15.89 -0.84 9.55
N ASP A 44 15.41 0.13 10.33
CA ASP A 44 14.07 0.12 10.92
C ASP A 44 13.43 1.49 10.65
N GLY A 45 12.54 1.53 9.66
CA GLY A 45 11.90 2.73 9.16
C GLY A 45 10.39 2.64 9.31
N ARG A 46 9.77 3.75 9.77
CA ARG A 46 8.32 3.88 9.88
C ARG A 46 7.88 5.26 9.43
N LEU A 47 6.82 5.30 8.62
CA LEU A 47 6.25 6.54 8.10
C LEU A 47 4.72 6.49 8.16
N ALA A 48 4.10 7.54 8.69
CA ALA A 48 2.65 7.68 8.69
C ALA A 48 2.17 8.14 7.30
N MET A 49 1.04 7.59 6.84
CA MET A 49 0.41 7.97 5.58
C MET A 49 -1.11 7.94 5.71
N SER A 50 -1.81 8.59 4.78
CA SER A 50 -3.27 8.48 4.65
C SER A 50 -3.63 7.79 3.34
N LEU A 51 -4.53 6.83 3.39
CA LEU A 51 -5.05 6.11 2.23
C LEU A 51 -6.45 6.60 1.87
N PHE A 52 -6.66 6.83 0.58
CA PHE A 52 -7.95 7.12 -0.02
C PHE A 52 -8.57 5.82 -0.55
N PRO A 53 -9.89 5.76 -0.75
CA PRO A 53 -10.53 4.61 -1.41
C PRO A 53 -9.90 4.29 -2.77
N SER A 54 -9.54 5.31 -3.54
CA SER A 54 -8.82 5.16 -4.82
C SER A 54 -7.49 4.44 -4.68
N ASP A 55 -6.77 4.63 -3.56
CA ASP A 55 -5.48 3.98 -3.33
C ASP A 55 -5.65 2.47 -3.16
N LEU A 56 -6.76 2.03 -2.55
CA LEU A 56 -7.10 0.60 -2.41
C LEU A 56 -7.50 -0.02 -3.76
N GLU A 57 -8.21 0.73 -4.60
CA GLU A 57 -8.56 0.32 -5.97
C GLU A 57 -7.32 0.26 -6.88
N GLU A 58 -6.42 1.23 -6.76
CA GLU A 58 -5.10 1.22 -7.41
C GLU A 58 -4.27 0.03 -6.95
N TRP A 59 -4.25 -0.28 -5.66
CA TRP A 59 -3.55 -1.46 -5.16
C TRP A 59 -4.13 -2.75 -5.74
N SER A 60 -5.46 -2.88 -5.84
CA SER A 60 -6.10 -4.02 -6.50
C SER A 60 -5.62 -4.19 -7.93
N ARG A 61 -5.57 -3.09 -8.71
CA ARG A 61 -5.10 -3.10 -10.09
C ARG A 61 -3.60 -3.41 -10.18
N ALA A 62 -2.80 -2.87 -9.26
CA ALA A 62 -1.37 -3.17 -9.19
C ALA A 62 -1.12 -4.66 -8.94
N LEU A 63 -1.93 -5.33 -8.10
CA LEU A 63 -1.85 -6.78 -7.92
C LEU A 63 -2.15 -7.58 -9.19
N ASP A 64 -3.04 -7.09 -10.06
CA ASP A 64 -3.30 -7.71 -11.37
C ASP A 64 -2.10 -7.57 -12.32
N LEU A 65 -1.43 -6.42 -12.29
CA LEU A 65 -0.22 -6.18 -13.08
C LEU A 65 0.95 -7.03 -12.58
N LEU A 66 1.14 -7.12 -11.27
CA LEU A 66 2.16 -7.97 -10.64
C LEU A 66 1.95 -9.45 -11.00
N ASP A 67 0.70 -9.92 -11.02
CA ASP A 67 0.34 -11.29 -11.40
C ASP A 67 0.64 -11.57 -12.89
N ALA A 68 0.53 -10.54 -13.73
CA ALA A 68 0.96 -10.58 -15.13
C ALA A 68 2.49 -10.43 -15.30
N GLY A 69 3.26 -10.37 -14.22
CA GLY A 69 4.71 -10.21 -14.23
C GLY A 69 5.19 -8.80 -14.56
N GLN A 70 4.33 -7.79 -14.43
CA GLN A 70 4.68 -6.40 -14.70
C GLN A 70 5.07 -5.65 -13.43
N ASP A 71 6.05 -4.76 -13.56
CA ASP A 71 6.42 -3.81 -12.52
C ASP A 71 5.26 -2.85 -12.24
N ILE A 72 5.16 -2.42 -10.99
CA ILE A 72 4.16 -1.43 -10.56
C ILE A 72 4.81 -0.27 -9.83
N CYS A 73 4.13 0.88 -9.91
CA CYS A 73 4.31 2.01 -9.03
C CYS A 73 2.96 2.30 -8.35
N TRP A 74 2.89 2.13 -7.04
CA TRP A 74 1.71 2.42 -6.25
C TRP A 74 1.87 3.78 -5.57
N ARG A 75 0.81 4.59 -5.65
CA ARG A 75 0.79 6.02 -5.25
C ARG A 75 1.73 6.92 -6.06
N ASP A 76 1.71 6.75 -7.37
CA ASP A 76 2.42 7.59 -8.37
C ASP A 76 1.69 8.92 -8.65
N ASP A 77 1.23 9.61 -7.60
CA ASP A 77 0.45 10.84 -7.72
C ASP A 77 0.99 11.97 -6.85
N ASP A 78 2.32 12.09 -6.83
CA ASP A 78 3.10 13.06 -6.07
C ASP A 78 2.93 12.95 -4.53
N ARG A 79 2.16 11.99 -4.03
CA ARG A 79 2.00 11.71 -2.60
C ARG A 79 3.10 10.75 -2.14
N SER A 80 3.81 11.13 -1.09
CA SER A 80 4.81 10.25 -0.46
C SER A 80 4.21 9.43 0.69
N PRO A 81 4.70 8.19 0.94
CA PRO A 81 5.73 7.50 0.16
C PRO A 81 5.18 6.87 -1.13
N GLU A 82 6.01 6.88 -2.18
CA GLU A 82 5.80 6.11 -3.41
C GLU A 82 6.37 4.70 -3.20
N ILE A 83 5.66 3.68 -3.70
CA ILE A 83 6.05 2.27 -3.50
C ILE A 83 6.11 1.57 -4.85
N LYS A 84 7.32 1.14 -5.24
CA LYS A 84 7.56 0.38 -6.47
C LYS A 84 7.82 -1.07 -6.13
N ILE A 85 7.19 -1.99 -6.88
CA ILE A 85 7.40 -3.42 -6.72
C ILE A 85 7.70 -4.01 -8.09
N GLN A 86 8.81 -4.72 -8.18
CA GLN A 86 9.22 -5.49 -9.34
C GLN A 86 9.03 -6.97 -9.00
N PRO A 87 8.16 -7.72 -9.70
CA PRO A 87 7.96 -9.15 -9.41
C PRO A 87 9.21 -9.97 -9.76
N HIS A 88 10.08 -9.46 -10.63
CA HIS A 88 11.39 -10.02 -10.90
C HIS A 88 12.42 -8.92 -11.19
N ASN A 89 13.40 -8.77 -10.30
CA ASN A 89 14.54 -7.89 -10.50
C ASN A 89 15.73 -8.68 -11.09
N GLU A 90 16.24 -8.25 -12.25
CA GLU A 90 17.30 -8.98 -12.98
C GLU A 90 18.63 -9.06 -12.22
N GLU A 91 18.96 -8.04 -11.43
CA GLU A 91 20.23 -7.97 -10.67
C GLU A 91 20.23 -8.96 -9.50
N HIS A 92 19.11 -9.09 -8.80
CA HIS A 92 18.99 -9.92 -7.60
C HIS A 92 18.24 -11.23 -7.81
N GLY A 93 17.62 -11.44 -8.98
CA GLY A 93 16.83 -12.64 -9.30
C GLY A 93 15.61 -12.86 -8.41
N THR A 94 15.13 -11.83 -7.72
CA THR A 94 14.10 -11.89 -6.67
C THR A 94 13.08 -10.76 -6.83
N VAL A 95 11.99 -10.77 -6.05
CA VAL A 95 11.07 -9.63 -5.97
C VAL A 95 11.83 -8.45 -5.36
N ALA A 96 11.69 -7.26 -5.91
CA ALA A 96 12.29 -6.06 -5.34
C ALA A 96 11.23 -5.05 -4.94
N VAL A 97 11.34 -4.51 -3.72
CA VAL A 97 10.50 -3.45 -3.21
C VAL A 97 11.34 -2.20 -3.03
N ARG A 98 10.86 -1.07 -3.55
CA ARG A 98 11.47 0.24 -3.34
C ARG A 98 10.44 1.18 -2.73
N VAL A 99 10.83 1.86 -1.66
CA VAL A 99 10.00 2.84 -0.94
C VAL A 99 10.71 4.18 -1.01
N GLU A 100 10.06 5.20 -1.56
CA GLU A 100 10.64 6.53 -1.76
C GLU A 100 9.79 7.59 -1.07
N ASP A 101 10.33 8.25 -0.05
CA ASP A 101 9.72 9.37 0.65
C ASP A 101 10.41 10.69 0.26
N LEU A 102 10.39 11.02 -1.04
CA LEU A 102 11.10 12.20 -1.56
C LEU A 102 10.46 13.52 -1.15
N GLY A 103 9.16 13.54 -0.88
CA GLY A 103 8.44 14.74 -0.48
C GLY A 103 8.60 15.13 1.00
N SER A 104 9.09 14.21 1.84
CA SER A 104 9.18 14.43 3.29
C SER A 104 10.60 14.17 3.83
N SER A 105 11.06 12.93 3.90
CA SER A 105 12.35 12.60 4.51
C SER A 105 13.51 12.58 3.53
N CYS A 106 13.23 12.63 2.22
CA CYS A 106 14.19 12.40 1.13
C CYS A 106 14.90 11.05 1.23
N VAL A 107 14.25 10.04 1.81
CA VAL A 107 14.81 8.69 1.98
C VAL A 107 14.28 7.76 0.88
N SER A 108 15.16 6.94 0.33
CA SER A 108 14.82 5.83 -0.56
C SER A 108 15.38 4.54 0.05
N VAL A 109 14.54 3.51 0.17
CA VAL A 109 14.94 2.18 0.64
C VAL A 109 14.65 1.18 -0.46
N PHE A 110 15.61 0.29 -0.73
CA PHE A 110 15.51 -0.77 -1.71
C PHE A 110 15.74 -2.12 -1.05
N LEU A 111 14.80 -3.05 -1.22
CA LEU A 111 14.78 -4.37 -0.60
C LEU A 111 14.56 -5.45 -1.67
N PRO A 112 15.60 -6.20 -2.07
CA PRO A 112 15.41 -7.48 -2.74
C PRO A 112 14.92 -8.51 -1.71
N MET A 113 13.89 -9.27 -2.06
CA MET A 113 13.22 -10.18 -1.13
C MET A 113 12.86 -11.52 -1.75
N SER A 114 13.22 -12.60 -1.04
CA SER A 114 12.92 -13.97 -1.44
C SER A 114 11.51 -14.38 -0.99
N LEU A 115 10.49 -13.89 -1.68
CA LEU A 115 9.10 -14.19 -1.36
C LEU A 115 8.67 -15.59 -1.80
N GLU A 116 7.81 -16.23 -1.00
CA GLU A 116 7.21 -17.52 -1.34
C GLU A 116 6.26 -17.41 -2.55
N GLU A 117 6.07 -18.53 -3.25
CA GLU A 117 5.04 -18.62 -4.30
C GLU A 117 3.65 -18.26 -3.74
N GLY A 118 2.85 -17.55 -4.54
CA GLY A 118 1.51 -17.12 -4.12
C GLY A 118 1.48 -15.89 -3.21
N TRP A 119 2.60 -15.19 -3.00
CA TRP A 119 2.62 -13.95 -2.19
C TRP A 119 1.60 -12.89 -2.67
N ILE A 120 1.30 -12.85 -3.97
CA ILE A 120 0.28 -11.97 -4.58
C ILE A 120 -1.12 -12.33 -4.07
N ASP A 121 -1.46 -13.62 -4.00
CA ASP A 121 -2.74 -14.09 -3.48
C ASP A 121 -2.92 -13.74 -2.00
N GLU A 122 -1.84 -13.78 -1.23
CA GLU A 122 -1.84 -13.28 0.15
C GLU A 122 -2.14 -11.78 0.22
N GLN A 123 -1.57 -10.97 -0.67
CA GLN A 123 -1.89 -9.54 -0.73
C GLN A 123 -3.36 -9.30 -1.11
N ARG A 124 -3.90 -10.09 -2.05
CA ARG A 124 -5.35 -10.05 -2.40
C ARG A 124 -6.24 -10.43 -1.21
N LYS A 125 -5.80 -11.36 -0.35
CA LYS A 125 -6.52 -11.70 0.90
C LYS A 125 -6.48 -10.54 1.89
N LEU A 126 -5.33 -9.89 2.06
CA LEU A 126 -5.17 -8.73 2.95
C LEU A 126 -6.04 -7.55 2.49
N LEU A 127 -6.00 -7.20 1.20
CA LEU A 127 -6.85 -6.16 0.63
C LEU A 127 -8.35 -6.45 0.87
N ARG A 128 -8.80 -7.69 0.63
CA ARG A 128 -10.20 -8.08 0.90
C ARG A 128 -10.59 -7.90 2.37
N LYS A 129 -9.70 -8.24 3.31
CA LYS A 129 -9.95 -8.02 4.75
C LYS A 129 -10.10 -6.54 5.07
N VAL A 130 -9.23 -5.69 4.52
CA VAL A 130 -9.30 -4.23 4.69
C VAL A 130 -10.62 -3.69 4.13
N LEU A 131 -11.02 -4.10 2.93
CA LEU A 131 -12.28 -3.65 2.31
C LEU A 131 -13.53 -4.15 3.05
N GLN A 132 -13.44 -5.28 3.75
CA GLN A 132 -14.53 -5.79 4.58
C GLN A 132 -14.65 -5.05 5.91
N GLU A 133 -13.52 -4.73 6.54
CA GLU A 133 -13.48 -4.03 7.84
C GLU A 133 -13.78 -2.53 7.69
N TRP A 134 -13.30 -1.90 6.61
CA TRP A 134 -13.52 -0.50 6.29
C TRP A 134 -14.16 -0.36 4.91
N PRO A 135 -15.44 -0.71 4.76
CA PRO A 135 -16.15 -0.50 3.51
C PRO A 135 -16.24 1.00 3.21
N SER A 136 -16.22 1.36 1.92
CA SER A 136 -16.55 2.73 1.54
C SER A 136 -18.03 2.98 1.85
N GLU A 137 -18.29 3.98 2.69
CA GLU A 137 -19.61 4.42 3.13
C GLU A 137 -19.98 5.78 2.52
N VAL A 138 -19.06 6.43 1.81
CA VAL A 138 -19.22 7.73 1.19
C VAL A 138 -19.09 7.62 -0.33
N LEU A 139 -19.87 8.40 -1.05
CA LEU A 139 -19.74 8.60 -2.49
C LEU A 139 -19.40 10.05 -2.76
N GLU A 140 -18.40 10.26 -3.62
CA GLU A 140 -18.22 11.55 -4.28
C GLU A 140 -19.07 11.56 -5.54
N SER A 141 -20.22 12.24 -5.50
CA SER A 141 -21.17 12.28 -6.62
C SER A 141 -20.77 13.30 -7.69
N SER A 142 -19.98 14.31 -7.29
CA SER A 142 -19.31 15.28 -8.17
C SER A 142 -18.11 15.87 -7.41
N PRO A 143 -17.14 16.53 -8.09
CA PRO A 143 -15.94 17.03 -7.43
C PRO A 143 -16.26 17.91 -6.20
N GLY A 144 -15.86 17.44 -5.02
CA GLY A 144 -16.10 18.10 -3.72
C GLY A 144 -17.50 17.92 -3.14
N ALA A 145 -18.40 17.17 -3.80
CA ALA A 145 -19.74 16.85 -3.29
C ALA A 145 -19.79 15.39 -2.83
N TYR A 146 -20.00 15.22 -1.53
CA TYR A 146 -19.99 13.92 -0.89
C TYR A 146 -21.36 13.60 -0.30
N GLU A 147 -21.76 12.34 -0.35
CA GLU A 147 -23.00 11.83 0.21
C GLU A 147 -22.77 10.44 0.85
N TRP A 148 -23.54 10.10 1.88
CA TRP A 148 -23.50 8.74 2.42
C TRP A 148 -24.10 7.75 1.43
N ARG A 149 -23.43 6.60 1.25
CA ARG A 149 -24.01 5.43 0.59
C ARG A 149 -25.25 5.00 1.38
N ARG A 150 -26.38 4.94 0.70
CA ARG A 150 -27.63 4.41 1.26
C ARG A 150 -27.67 2.89 1.19
#